data_AF-A0AAD7S6S6-F1
#
_entry.id   AF-A0AAD7S6S6-F1
#
_cell.length_a   1.000
_cell.length_b   1.000
_cell.length_c   1.000
_cell.angle_alpha   90.00
_cell.angle_beta   90.00
_cell.angle_gamma   90.00
#
_symmetry.space_group_name_H-M   'P 1'
#
loop_
_entity.id
_entity.type
_entity.pdbx_description
1 polymer ?
#
loop_
_entity_poly.entity_id
_entity_poly.type
_entity_poly.pdbx_seq_one_letter_code
_entity_poly.pdbx_strand_id
1 'polypeptide(L)'
;MEENNPISKLIEHYSSWSRLKKAVAWILKLKGRLLLLSQRKKTLAKTDPGSDLTPPKFPKEQQMDQFKATYGADRLSMEDINEAEKSIILFEQRQHFKQELTLLETGKAVKRESSICKLNPVVDDHGILRVGGWISKMAMPMELKNPIILPKDYYISKLILRHIHQQVSHSERSHMLSKLQQRFWLPCANSSARKIIRSCVFCRRLQAKVGEQKMSGLPEDRVSPDLPPFTHVGIDYFGPIEVKRGHARVKRWGVIFTCLVSRAIHLEVASYLDTDSCINALRRFICRRGPITSIRTDNRTNFVGAEKELREALKGLDHDRIQNALLKDGVK
;
A
#
# COMPACT_ATOMS: atom_id res chain seq x y z
N MET A 1 6.10 5.34 33.84
CA MET A 1 7.02 6.30 33.20
C MET A 1 8.13 5.46 32.59
N GLU A 2 7.99 5.08 31.33
CA GLU A 2 8.96 4.19 30.67
C GLU A 2 10.28 4.94 30.49
N GLU A 3 11.34 4.40 31.09
CA GLU A 3 12.70 4.90 30.98
C GLU A 3 13.07 5.07 29.50
N ASN A 4 13.58 6.25 29.19
CA ASN A 4 13.98 6.71 27.87
C ASN A 4 15.27 5.99 27.42
N ASN A 5 15.21 4.66 27.26
CA ASN A 5 16.36 3.81 26.98
C ASN A 5 16.92 4.15 25.59
N PRO A 6 18.20 4.57 25.47
CA PRO A 6 18.80 4.94 24.19
C PRO A 6 18.78 3.79 23.17
N ILE A 7 18.78 2.54 23.64
CA ILE A 7 18.71 1.35 22.79
C ILE A 7 17.32 1.23 22.15
N SER A 8 16.25 1.51 22.89
CA SER A 8 14.89 1.49 22.34
C SER A 8 14.71 2.55 21.25
N LYS A 9 15.25 3.77 21.46
CA LYS A 9 15.27 4.82 20.43
C LYS A 9 16.03 4.40 19.17
N LEU A 10 17.19 3.75 19.34
CA LEU A 10 17.96 3.22 18.22
C LEU A 10 17.14 2.19 17.42
N ILE A 11 16.47 1.28 18.11
CA ILE A 11 15.64 0.24 17.48
C ILE A 11 14.48 0.87 16.71
N GLU A 12 13.76 1.81 17.32
CA GLU A 12 12.60 2.50 16.72
C GLU A 12 12.96 3.39 15.53
N HIS A 13 14.19 3.90 15.47
CA HIS A 13 14.69 4.69 14.34
C HIS A 13 14.66 3.91 13.01
N TYR A 14 14.91 2.60 13.04
CA TYR A 14 14.99 1.81 11.82
C TYR A 14 13.64 1.22 11.42
N SER A 15 13.16 1.52 10.22
CA SER A 15 11.90 0.97 9.66
C SER A 15 12.06 -0.39 8.96
N SER A 16 13.28 -0.89 8.84
CA SER A 16 13.62 -2.14 8.14
C SER A 16 14.46 -3.05 9.03
N TRP A 17 14.03 -4.32 9.13
CA TRP A 17 14.73 -5.35 9.87
C TRP A 17 16.17 -5.55 9.38
N SER A 18 16.40 -5.58 8.06
CA SER A 18 17.74 -5.78 7.51
C SER A 18 18.68 -4.61 7.79
N ARG A 19 18.15 -3.37 7.81
CA ARG A 19 18.94 -2.18 8.16
C ARG A 19 19.30 -2.17 9.64
N LEU A 20 18.34 -2.50 10.51
CA LEU A 20 18.56 -2.62 11.96
C LEU A 20 19.65 -3.66 12.26
N LYS A 21 19.55 -4.86 11.67
CA LYS A 21 20.57 -5.91 11.84
C LYS A 21 21.97 -5.45 11.42
N LYS A 22 22.10 -4.80 10.27
CA LYS A 22 23.39 -4.28 9.79
C LYS A 22 23.96 -3.22 10.72
N ALA A 23 23.13 -2.30 11.20
CA ALA A 23 23.56 -1.25 12.13
C ALA A 23 24.05 -1.85 13.45
N VAL A 24 23.29 -2.76 14.04
CA VAL A 24 23.69 -3.42 15.29
C VAL A 24 24.92 -4.30 15.10
N ALA A 25 25.06 -4.99 13.96
CA ALA A 25 26.24 -5.78 13.65
C ALA A 25 27.51 -4.91 13.63
N TRP A 26 27.45 -3.72 13.00
CA TRP A 26 28.57 -2.77 13.05
C TRP A 26 28.87 -2.30 14.47
N ILE A 27 27.86 -2.01 15.28
CA ILE A 27 28.03 -1.58 16.66
C ILE A 27 28.71 -2.68 17.50
N LEU A 28 28.27 -3.93 17.37
CA LEU A 28 28.85 -5.06 18.08
C LEU A 28 30.30 -5.30 17.64
N LYS A 29 30.58 -5.21 16.35
CA LYS A 29 31.93 -5.35 15.80
C LYS A 29 32.87 -4.25 16.30
N LEU A 30 32.41 -3.00 16.28
CA LEU A 30 33.14 -1.86 16.84
C LEU A 30 33.39 -2.04 18.34
N LYS A 31 32.38 -2.46 19.10
CA LYS A 31 32.51 -2.76 20.54
C LYS A 31 33.58 -3.82 20.79
N GLY A 32 33.55 -4.92 20.05
CA GLY A 32 34.55 -5.99 20.15
C GLY A 32 35.97 -5.47 19.90
N ARG A 33 36.14 -4.65 18.86
CA ARG A 33 37.43 -4.01 18.54
C ARG A 33 37.90 -3.08 19.64
N LEU A 34 37.04 -2.20 20.14
CA LEU A 34 37.39 -1.27 21.22
C LEU A 34 37.78 -2.01 22.51
N LEU A 35 37.09 -3.11 22.84
CA LEU A 35 37.45 -3.97 23.97
C LEU A 35 38.83 -4.61 23.78
N LEU A 36 39.11 -5.13 22.59
CA LEU A 36 40.40 -5.76 22.28
C LEU A 36 41.54 -4.74 22.31
N LEU A 37 41.33 -3.53 21.77
CA LEU A 37 42.27 -2.42 21.87
C LEU A 37 42.50 -1.99 23.33
N SER A 38 41.43 -1.91 24.14
CA SER A 38 41.51 -1.59 25.56
C SER A 38 42.30 -2.65 26.34
N GLN A 39 42.02 -3.93 26.11
CA GLN A 39 42.75 -5.04 26.72
C GLN A 39 44.23 -5.02 26.32
N ARG A 40 44.53 -4.79 25.04
CA ARG A 40 45.91 -4.71 24.54
C ARG A 40 46.68 -3.54 25.15
N LYS A 41 46.03 -2.37 25.28
CA LYS A 41 46.60 -1.20 25.97
C LYS A 41 46.89 -1.52 27.44
N LYS A 42 45.98 -2.23 28.13
CA LYS A 42 46.20 -2.69 29.51
C LYS A 42 47.35 -3.69 29.64
N THR A 43 47.49 -4.64 28.72
CA THR A 43 48.64 -5.58 28.73
C THR A 43 49.96 -4.86 28.48
N LEU A 44 50.01 -3.91 27.54
CA LEU A 44 51.21 -3.12 27.25
C LEU A 44 51.57 -2.14 28.38
N ALA A 45 50.58 -1.68 29.15
CA ALA A 45 50.81 -0.86 30.34
C ALA A 45 51.34 -1.67 31.53
N LYS A 46 51.00 -2.97 31.63
CA LYS A 46 51.47 -3.86 32.71
C LYS A 46 52.87 -4.42 32.49
N THR A 47 53.38 -4.42 31.25
CA THR A 47 54.79 -4.69 30.96
C THR A 47 55.61 -3.43 31.28
N ASP A 48 56.11 -3.35 32.52
CA ASP A 48 57.15 -2.39 32.93
C ASP A 48 58.57 -2.99 32.76
N PRO A 49 59.61 -2.14 32.61
CA PRO A 49 60.88 -2.49 31.94
C PRO A 49 61.86 -3.37 32.75
N GLY A 50 61.39 -4.03 33.82
CA GLY A 50 62.25 -4.51 34.89
C GLY A 50 62.61 -6.01 34.90
N SER A 51 62.09 -6.84 33.98
CA SER A 51 62.24 -8.30 34.11
C SER A 51 62.77 -9.08 32.91
N ASP A 52 62.95 -8.46 31.74
CA ASP A 52 63.41 -9.18 30.53
C ASP A 52 64.73 -8.62 30.02
N LEU A 53 65.73 -9.50 29.88
CA LEU A 53 67.10 -9.24 29.38
C LEU A 53 67.16 -8.79 27.89
N THR A 54 66.03 -8.44 27.28
CA THR A 54 65.96 -7.92 25.92
C THR A 54 64.97 -6.75 25.84
N PRO A 55 65.42 -5.54 25.45
CA PRO A 55 64.52 -4.42 25.25
C PRO A 55 63.48 -4.76 24.16
N PRO A 56 62.21 -4.32 24.30
CA PRO A 56 61.21 -4.50 23.26
C PRO A 56 61.67 -3.84 21.96
N LYS A 57 61.56 -4.57 20.82
CA LYS A 57 62.04 -4.14 19.49
C LYS A 57 61.50 -2.80 18.99
N PHE A 58 60.37 -2.32 19.53
CA PHE A 58 59.73 -1.06 19.14
C PHE A 58 59.03 -0.37 20.32
N PRO A 59 58.91 0.98 20.33
CA PRO A 59 58.10 1.74 21.28
C PRO A 59 56.65 1.24 21.37
N LYS A 60 56.03 1.32 22.56
CA LYS A 60 54.65 0.85 22.83
C LYS A 60 53.62 1.44 21.86
N GLU A 61 53.83 2.69 21.41
CA GLU A 61 52.98 3.40 20.45
C GLU A 61 53.02 2.75 19.05
N GLN A 62 54.22 2.43 18.55
CA GLN A 62 54.39 1.77 17.25
C GLN A 62 53.81 0.34 17.23
N GLN A 63 53.90 -0.39 18.35
CA GLN A 63 53.25 -1.70 18.50
C GLN A 63 51.72 -1.59 18.43
N MET A 64 51.17 -0.50 18.98
CA MET A 64 49.73 -0.25 18.98
C MET A 64 49.23 0.20 17.60
N ASP A 65 50.02 0.96 16.86
CA ASP A 65 49.69 1.37 15.49
C ASP A 65 49.83 0.22 14.47
N GLN A 66 50.83 -0.66 14.62
CA GLN A 66 50.88 -1.92 13.87
C GLN A 66 49.65 -2.79 14.15
N PHE A 67 49.23 -2.90 15.41
CA PHE A 67 48.03 -3.66 15.77
C PHE A 67 46.74 -3.02 15.24
N LYS A 68 46.65 -1.70 15.14
CA LYS A 68 45.52 -1.04 14.47
C LYS A 68 45.54 -1.30 12.96
N ALA A 69 46.73 -1.35 12.35
CA ALA A 69 46.90 -1.58 10.91
C ALA A 69 46.48 -2.99 10.47
N THR A 70 46.41 -3.98 11.38
CA THR A 70 45.90 -5.32 11.05
C THR A 70 44.39 -5.34 10.79
N TYR A 71 43.64 -4.34 11.27
CA TYR A 71 42.19 -4.20 11.02
C TYR A 71 41.90 -3.46 9.71
N GLY A 72 42.44 -3.96 8.59
CA GLY A 72 42.17 -3.45 7.24
C GLY A 72 40.67 -3.31 6.91
N ALA A 73 40.32 -2.85 5.70
CA ALA A 73 38.95 -2.52 5.28
C ALA A 73 37.93 -3.61 5.65
N ASP A 74 37.31 -3.44 6.83
CA ASP A 74 36.56 -4.50 7.48
C ASP A 74 35.21 -4.64 6.78
N ARG A 75 34.75 -5.86 6.58
CA ARG A 75 33.47 -6.16 5.96
C ARG A 75 32.62 -6.93 6.97
N LEU A 76 31.32 -6.65 6.99
CA LEU A 76 30.39 -7.45 7.78
C LEU A 76 30.30 -8.86 7.18
N SER A 77 30.54 -9.88 8.01
CA SER A 77 30.27 -11.27 7.65
C SER A 77 28.80 -11.63 7.90
N MET A 78 28.40 -12.81 7.45
CA MET A 78 27.07 -13.35 7.76
C MET A 78 26.95 -13.72 9.24
N GLU A 79 28.04 -14.19 9.86
CA GLU A 79 28.13 -14.44 11.29
C GLU A 79 27.88 -13.16 12.10
N ASP A 80 28.48 -12.02 11.70
CA ASP A 80 28.26 -10.72 12.36
C ASP A 80 26.77 -10.34 12.36
N ILE A 81 26.07 -10.59 11.24
CA ILE A 81 24.64 -10.29 11.08
C ILE A 81 23.78 -11.25 11.92
N ASN A 82 24.14 -12.52 11.98
CA ASN A 82 23.44 -13.53 12.79
C ASN A 82 23.61 -13.25 14.29
N GLU A 83 24.80 -12.85 14.72
CA GLU A 83 25.07 -12.47 16.11
C GLU A 83 24.29 -11.20 16.50
N ALA A 84 24.22 -10.23 15.59
CA ALA A 84 23.39 -9.05 15.78
C ALA A 84 21.90 -9.40 15.89
N GLU A 85 21.39 -10.30 15.05
CA GLU A 85 20.01 -10.79 15.12
C GLU A 85 19.71 -11.41 16.48
N LYS A 86 20.55 -12.33 16.94
CA LYS A 86 20.44 -12.98 18.25
C LYS A 86 20.48 -11.94 19.39
N SER A 87 21.42 -11.00 19.34
CA SER A 87 21.58 -9.95 20.35
C SER A 87 20.36 -9.03 20.46
N ILE A 88 19.76 -8.63 19.32
CA ILE A 88 18.56 -7.79 19.30
C ILE A 88 17.38 -8.51 19.95
N ILE A 89 17.18 -9.78 19.57
CA ILE A 89 16.11 -10.62 20.11
C ILE A 89 16.30 -10.84 21.61
N LEU A 90 17.52 -11.18 22.03
CA LEU A 90 17.84 -11.41 23.43
C LEU A 90 17.59 -10.15 24.27
N PHE A 91 17.93 -8.97 23.75
CA PHE A 91 17.61 -7.70 24.39
C PHE A 91 16.10 -7.54 24.59
N GLU A 92 15.31 -7.78 23.55
CA GLU A 92 13.84 -7.67 23.59
C GLU A 92 13.23 -8.68 24.59
N GLN A 93 13.71 -9.92 24.59
CA GLN A 93 13.26 -10.95 25.52
C GLN A 93 13.61 -10.61 26.97
N ARG A 94 14.79 -10.04 27.24
CA ARG A 94 15.16 -9.59 28.59
C ARG A 94 14.30 -8.45 29.12
N GLN A 95 13.78 -7.60 28.24
CA GLN A 95 12.84 -6.55 28.64
C GLN A 95 11.46 -7.11 28.96
N HIS A 96 10.94 -8.03 28.14
CA HIS A 96 9.56 -8.50 28.25
C HIS A 96 9.35 -9.77 29.08
N PHE A 97 10.33 -10.68 29.09
CA PHE A 97 10.27 -11.97 29.77
C PHE A 97 11.31 -12.06 30.89
N LYS A 98 11.61 -10.93 31.56
CA LYS A 98 12.65 -10.86 32.60
C LYS A 98 12.41 -11.88 33.71
N GLN A 99 11.17 -11.99 34.19
CA GLN A 99 10.83 -12.90 35.28
C GLN A 99 10.95 -14.36 34.85
N GLU A 100 10.49 -14.67 33.65
CA GLU A 100 10.51 -16.01 33.08
C GLU A 100 11.93 -16.47 32.77
N LEU A 101 12.77 -15.60 32.21
CA LEU A 101 14.20 -15.88 32.00
C LEU A 101 14.91 -16.15 33.33
N THR A 102 14.70 -15.31 34.36
CA THR A 102 15.34 -15.50 35.67
C THR A 102 14.91 -16.84 36.32
N LEU A 103 13.65 -17.23 36.15
CA LEU A 103 13.15 -18.53 36.65
C LEU A 103 13.77 -19.71 35.91
N LEU A 104 13.87 -19.62 34.58
CA LEU A 104 14.45 -20.69 33.75
C LEU A 104 15.95 -20.83 33.97
N GLU A 105 16.68 -19.72 34.14
CA GLU A 105 18.10 -19.72 34.51
C GLU A 105 18.35 -20.37 35.88
N THR A 106 17.40 -20.26 36.81
CA THR A 106 17.47 -20.91 38.13
C THR A 106 16.90 -22.35 38.14
N GLY A 107 16.58 -22.91 36.96
CA GLY A 107 16.08 -24.27 36.80
C GLY A 107 14.62 -24.47 37.25
N LYS A 108 13.87 -23.38 37.49
CA LYS A 108 12.47 -23.42 37.90
C LYS A 108 11.54 -23.28 36.70
N ALA A 109 10.40 -23.98 36.75
CA ALA A 109 9.38 -23.85 35.72
C ALA A 109 8.75 -22.45 35.73
N VAL A 110 8.31 -22.00 34.55
CA VAL A 110 7.61 -20.72 34.40
C VAL A 110 6.24 -20.79 35.08
N LYS A 111 5.82 -19.66 35.69
CA LYS A 111 4.50 -19.51 36.32
C LYS A 111 3.35 -19.80 35.35
N ARG A 112 2.29 -20.44 35.83
CA ARG A 112 1.12 -20.86 35.03
C ARG A 112 0.35 -19.68 34.42
N GLU A 113 0.44 -18.51 35.05
CA GLU A 113 -0.24 -17.27 34.64
C GLU A 113 0.49 -16.57 33.48
N SER A 114 1.72 -16.97 33.16
CA SER A 114 2.49 -16.36 32.08
C SER A 114 1.91 -16.71 30.71
N SER A 115 2.00 -15.75 29.77
CA SER A 115 1.52 -15.92 28.40
C SER A 115 2.22 -17.03 27.61
N ILE A 116 3.41 -17.44 28.07
CA ILE A 116 4.29 -18.40 27.39
C ILE A 116 4.32 -19.77 28.07
N CYS A 117 3.72 -19.97 29.25
CA CYS A 117 3.76 -21.25 29.97
C CYS A 117 3.28 -22.43 29.10
N LYS A 118 2.25 -22.20 28.27
CA LYS A 118 1.68 -23.21 27.36
C LYS A 118 2.65 -23.66 26.26
N LEU A 119 3.72 -22.90 26.03
CA LEU A 119 4.74 -23.17 25.01
C LEU A 119 5.92 -23.99 25.56
N ASN A 120 5.86 -24.41 26.83
CA ASN A 120 6.94 -25.12 27.52
C ASN A 120 8.33 -24.48 27.25
N PRO A 121 8.52 -23.20 27.62
CA PRO A 121 9.67 -22.43 27.15
C PRO A 121 11.00 -22.98 27.67
N VAL A 122 12.02 -22.98 26.81
CA VAL A 122 13.38 -23.44 27.10
C VAL A 122 14.37 -22.34 26.70
N VAL A 123 15.44 -22.19 27.48
CA VAL A 123 16.55 -21.27 27.18
C VAL A 123 17.64 -22.04 26.45
N ASP A 124 18.13 -21.50 25.32
CA ASP A 124 19.25 -22.11 24.59
C ASP A 124 20.62 -21.73 25.18
N ASP A 125 21.69 -22.32 24.65
CA ASP A 125 23.09 -22.07 25.08
C ASP A 125 23.51 -20.60 24.93
N HIS A 126 22.77 -19.81 24.15
CA HIS A 126 23.00 -18.37 23.95
C HIS A 126 22.09 -17.49 24.84
N GLY A 127 21.30 -18.09 25.74
CA GLY A 127 20.39 -17.38 26.63
C GLY A 127 19.07 -16.95 25.97
N ILE A 128 18.78 -17.43 24.75
CA ILE A 128 17.58 -17.04 24.00
C ILE A 128 16.42 -17.96 24.38
N LEU A 129 15.27 -17.33 24.62
CA LEU A 129 14.03 -18.01 24.94
C LEU A 129 13.40 -18.63 23.69
N ARG A 130 13.18 -19.94 23.72
CA ARG A 130 12.61 -20.73 22.62
C ARG A 130 11.42 -21.54 23.10
N VAL A 131 10.58 -21.94 22.15
CA VAL A 131 9.49 -22.89 22.39
C VAL A 131 10.11 -24.26 22.64
N GLY A 132 9.74 -24.92 23.74
CA GLY A 132 10.03 -26.32 23.97
C GLY A 132 8.89 -27.22 23.50
N GLY A 133 9.15 -28.51 23.32
CA GLY A 133 8.08 -29.43 22.92
C GLY A 133 8.50 -30.72 22.22
N TRP A 134 7.47 -31.38 21.67
CA TRP A 134 7.46 -32.79 21.24
C TRP A 134 8.41 -33.12 20.08
N ILE A 135 8.66 -32.15 19.19
CA ILE A 135 9.50 -32.33 17.97
C ILE A 135 11.00 -32.22 18.29
N SER A 136 11.37 -31.93 19.55
CA SER A 136 12.76 -31.81 20.00
C SER A 136 13.64 -33.02 19.63
N LYS A 137 13.06 -34.22 19.57
CA LYS A 137 13.77 -35.48 19.28
C LYS A 137 13.92 -35.82 17.78
N MET A 138 13.29 -35.09 16.85
CA MET A 138 13.39 -35.41 15.42
C MET A 138 14.73 -35.02 14.80
N ALA A 139 15.13 -35.53 13.64
CA ALA A 139 16.38 -35.14 12.96
C ALA A 139 16.18 -33.87 12.08
N MET A 140 15.77 -32.75 12.70
CA MET A 140 15.50 -31.47 12.02
C MET A 140 16.43 -30.35 12.55
N PRO A 141 16.61 -29.25 11.79
CA PRO A 141 17.32 -28.06 12.28
C PRO A 141 16.67 -27.49 13.55
N MET A 142 17.50 -27.05 14.50
CA MET A 142 17.07 -26.53 15.81
C MET A 142 16.08 -25.35 15.69
N GLU A 143 16.24 -24.53 14.66
CA GLU A 143 15.39 -23.36 14.40
C GLU A 143 13.93 -23.73 14.14
N LEU A 144 13.71 -24.89 13.50
CA LEU A 144 12.38 -25.41 13.21
C LEU A 144 11.79 -26.16 14.42
N LYS A 145 12.63 -26.88 15.16
CA LYS A 145 12.23 -27.63 16.36
C LYS A 145 11.83 -26.72 17.52
N ASN A 146 12.64 -25.68 17.72
CA ASN A 146 12.58 -24.79 18.87
C ASN A 146 12.61 -23.34 18.35
N PRO A 147 11.50 -22.88 17.76
CA PRO A 147 11.41 -21.52 17.25
C PRO A 147 11.57 -20.51 18.40
N ILE A 148 12.17 -19.37 18.09
CA ILE A 148 12.45 -18.29 19.04
C ILE A 148 11.13 -17.62 19.44
N ILE A 149 10.89 -17.46 20.74
CA ILE A 149 9.68 -16.79 21.23
C ILE A 149 9.83 -15.28 21.09
N LEU A 150 8.93 -14.66 20.33
CA LEU A 150 8.88 -13.21 20.17
C LEU A 150 7.76 -12.61 21.05
N PRO A 151 7.99 -11.46 21.72
CA PRO A 151 6.95 -10.81 22.49
C PRO A 151 5.89 -10.17 21.59
N LYS A 152 4.64 -10.20 22.07
CA LYS A 152 3.50 -9.66 21.33
C LYS A 152 3.56 -8.13 21.28
N ASP A 153 3.14 -7.55 20.16
CA ASP A 153 2.91 -6.10 19.96
C ASP A 153 4.14 -5.16 20.00
N TYR A 154 5.36 -5.69 20.11
CA TYR A 154 6.58 -4.88 20.09
C TYR A 154 7.03 -4.46 18.67
N TYR A 155 7.90 -3.44 18.61
CA TYR A 155 8.39 -2.86 17.37
C TYR A 155 9.21 -3.84 16.53
N ILE A 156 10.13 -4.61 17.16
CA ILE A 156 10.94 -5.62 16.47
C ILE A 156 10.07 -6.72 15.88
N SER A 157 9.11 -7.26 16.64
CA SER A 157 8.14 -8.22 16.11
C SER A 157 7.37 -7.71 14.89
N LYS A 158 6.99 -6.42 14.87
CA LYS A 158 6.39 -5.78 13.69
C LYS A 158 7.38 -5.65 12.53
N LEU A 159 8.64 -5.31 12.79
CA LEU A 159 9.69 -5.24 11.76
C LEU A 159 9.96 -6.61 11.13
N ILE A 160 10.05 -7.67 11.92
CA ILE A 160 10.26 -9.04 11.45
C ILE A 160 9.06 -9.47 10.58
N LEU A 161 7.83 -9.27 11.05
CA LEU A 161 6.63 -9.58 10.26
C LEU A 161 6.58 -8.78 8.96
N ARG A 162 6.93 -7.49 8.98
CA ARG A 162 6.97 -6.65 7.76
C ARG A 162 8.06 -7.14 6.79
N HIS A 163 9.20 -7.57 7.30
CA HIS A 163 10.26 -8.14 6.48
C HIS A 163 9.82 -9.45 5.83
N ILE A 164 9.22 -10.37 6.59
CA ILE A 164 8.67 -11.62 6.07
C ILE A 164 7.58 -11.34 5.04
N HIS A 165 6.69 -10.37 5.30
CA HIS A 165 5.64 -9.96 4.37
C HIS A 165 6.19 -9.54 3.00
N GLN A 166 7.32 -8.83 2.99
CA GLN A 166 8.02 -8.45 1.75
C GLN A 166 8.73 -9.64 1.10
N GLN A 167 9.34 -10.53 1.91
CA GLN A 167 10.02 -11.73 1.40
C GLN A 167 9.08 -12.71 0.72
N VAL A 168 7.84 -12.86 1.21
CA VAL A 168 6.81 -13.69 0.58
C VAL A 168 6.05 -12.95 -0.53
N SER A 169 6.58 -11.84 -1.04
CA SER A 169 5.98 -11.06 -2.14
C SER A 169 4.52 -10.68 -1.92
N HIS A 170 4.16 -10.25 -0.70
CA HIS A 170 2.79 -9.86 -0.35
C HIS A 170 1.74 -10.99 -0.50
N SER A 171 2.18 -12.25 -0.46
CA SER A 171 1.30 -13.41 -0.45
C SER A 171 0.34 -13.42 0.74
N GLU A 172 -0.59 -14.38 0.71
CA GLU A 172 -1.57 -14.56 1.77
C GLU A 172 -0.94 -14.71 3.17
N ARG A 173 -1.78 -14.44 4.18
CA ARG A 173 -1.43 -14.59 5.60
C ARG A 173 -0.89 -15.98 5.94
N SER A 174 -1.40 -17.04 5.32
CA SER A 174 -0.97 -18.42 5.52
C SER A 174 0.53 -18.59 5.23
N HIS A 175 0.99 -18.08 4.09
CA HIS A 175 2.39 -18.12 3.69
C HIS A 175 3.29 -17.31 4.66
N MET A 176 2.82 -16.14 5.08
CA MET A 176 3.55 -15.33 6.08
C MET A 176 3.72 -16.08 7.39
N LEU A 177 2.67 -16.73 7.90
CA LEU A 177 2.70 -17.47 9.16
C LEU A 177 3.58 -18.72 9.06
N SER A 178 3.49 -19.46 7.95
CA SER A 178 4.36 -20.61 7.69
C SER A 178 5.83 -20.18 7.70
N LYS A 179 6.17 -19.08 7.00
CA LYS A 179 7.53 -18.56 6.97
C LYS A 179 8.01 -18.04 8.34
N LEU A 180 7.10 -17.45 9.13
CA LEU A 180 7.39 -17.02 10.50
C LEU A 180 7.71 -18.23 11.39
N GLN A 181 6.85 -19.26 11.38
CA GLN A 181 6.95 -20.46 12.22
C GLN A 181 8.20 -21.30 11.94
N GLN A 182 8.85 -21.12 10.79
CA GLN A 182 10.14 -21.76 10.50
C GLN A 182 11.27 -21.34 11.45
N ARG A 183 11.17 -20.15 12.08
CA ARG A 183 12.25 -19.60 12.93
C ARG A 183 11.73 -18.94 14.21
N PHE A 184 10.51 -18.41 14.19
CA PHE A 184 9.93 -17.57 15.24
C PHE A 184 8.54 -18.04 15.65
N TRP A 185 8.26 -17.94 16.94
CA TRP A 185 6.95 -18.16 17.51
C TRP A 185 6.44 -16.87 18.15
N LEU A 186 5.41 -16.29 17.56
CA LEU A 186 4.78 -15.07 18.05
C LEU A 186 3.37 -15.39 18.59
N PRO A 187 3.11 -15.18 19.89
CA PRO A 187 1.76 -15.30 20.44
C PRO A 187 0.80 -14.38 19.67
N CYS A 188 -0.37 -14.91 19.28
CA CYS A 188 -1.33 -14.19 18.44
C CYS A 188 -0.76 -13.72 17.07
N ALA A 189 0.19 -14.44 16.46
CA ALA A 189 0.77 -14.09 15.16
C ALA A 189 -0.28 -13.76 14.09
N ASN A 190 -1.42 -14.46 14.11
CA ASN A 190 -2.56 -14.25 13.21
C ASN A 190 -3.15 -12.83 13.24
N SER A 191 -3.27 -12.20 14.41
CA SER A 191 -3.79 -10.82 14.50
C SER A 191 -2.75 -9.82 14.03
N SER A 192 -1.48 -10.04 14.39
CA SER A 192 -0.36 -9.17 13.99
C SER A 192 -0.14 -9.19 12.48
N ALA A 193 -0.17 -10.37 11.86
CA ALA A 193 -0.08 -10.54 10.40
C ALA A 193 -1.23 -9.81 9.68
N ARG A 194 -2.48 -9.94 10.17
CA ARG A 194 -3.63 -9.20 9.60
C ARG A 194 -3.43 -7.69 9.67
N LYS A 195 -2.89 -7.17 10.79
CA LYS A 195 -2.61 -5.74 10.95
C LYS A 195 -1.58 -5.24 9.94
N ILE A 196 -0.51 -6.01 9.72
CA ILE A 196 0.53 -5.69 8.73
C ILE A 196 -0.06 -5.66 7.32
N ILE A 197 -0.80 -6.71 6.91
CA ILE A 197 -1.42 -6.79 5.57
C ILE A 197 -2.39 -5.63 5.35
N ARG A 198 -3.26 -5.31 6.32
CA ARG A 198 -4.20 -4.18 6.21
C ARG A 198 -3.50 -2.82 6.12
N SER A 199 -2.37 -2.64 6.79
CA SER A 199 -1.60 -1.39 6.72
C SER A 199 -0.82 -1.24 5.41
N CYS A 200 -0.51 -2.35 4.73
CA CYS A 200 0.29 -2.35 3.51
C CYS A 200 -0.47 -1.67 2.36
N VAL A 201 0.16 -0.67 1.73
CA VAL A 201 -0.43 0.05 0.58
C VAL A 201 -0.58 -0.89 -0.63
N PHE A 202 0.41 -1.74 -0.88
CA PHE A 202 0.38 -2.70 -1.99
C PHE A 202 -0.80 -3.67 -1.84
N CYS A 203 -0.92 -4.33 -0.69
CA CYS A 203 -2.04 -5.24 -0.44
C CYS A 203 -3.40 -4.53 -0.47
N ARG A 204 -3.49 -3.31 0.07
CA ARG A 204 -4.74 -2.53 0.02
C ARG A 204 -5.20 -2.23 -1.40
N ARG A 205 -4.26 -1.90 -2.30
CA ARG A 205 -4.57 -1.67 -3.72
C ARG A 205 -4.99 -2.96 -4.42
N LEU A 206 -4.26 -4.06 -4.16
CA LEU A 206 -4.53 -5.35 -4.79
C LEU A 206 -5.86 -5.98 -4.31
N GLN A 207 -6.21 -5.79 -3.04
CA GLN A 207 -7.43 -6.34 -2.41
C GLN A 207 -8.58 -5.33 -2.36
N ALA A 208 -8.48 -4.21 -3.09
CA ALA A 208 -9.54 -3.22 -3.14
C ALA A 208 -10.81 -3.85 -3.71
N LYS A 209 -11.94 -3.70 -3.01
CA LYS A 209 -13.23 -4.13 -3.54
C LYS A 209 -13.59 -3.22 -4.73
N VAL A 210 -14.16 -3.82 -5.77
CA VAL A 210 -14.75 -3.08 -6.88
C VAL A 210 -15.86 -2.19 -6.33
N GLY A 211 -15.90 -0.93 -6.77
CA GLY A 211 -16.99 -0.03 -6.39
C GLY A 211 -18.31 -0.55 -6.95
N GLU A 212 -19.33 -0.63 -6.09
CA GLU A 212 -20.68 -1.00 -6.52
C GLU A 212 -21.39 0.25 -7.07
N GLN A 213 -21.98 0.14 -8.27
CA GLN A 213 -22.78 1.23 -8.82
C GLN A 213 -24.12 1.31 -8.09
N LYS A 214 -24.30 2.36 -7.27
CA LYS A 214 -25.61 2.67 -6.70
C LYS A 214 -26.49 3.31 -7.77
N MET A 215 -27.52 2.59 -8.21
CA MET A 215 -28.51 3.12 -9.16
C MET A 215 -29.30 4.25 -8.49
N SER A 216 -29.31 5.43 -9.10
CA SER A 216 -30.20 6.52 -8.70
C SER A 216 -31.62 6.28 -9.22
N GLY A 217 -32.60 6.96 -8.63
CA GLY A 217 -33.94 7.04 -9.22
C GLY A 217 -33.90 7.58 -10.65
N LEU A 218 -34.90 7.20 -11.46
CA LEU A 218 -35.05 7.73 -12.81
C LEU A 218 -35.52 9.20 -12.74
N PRO A 219 -35.03 10.07 -13.64
CA PRO A 219 -35.52 11.45 -13.74
C PRO A 219 -37.00 11.51 -14.11
N GLU A 220 -37.70 12.56 -13.68
CA GLU A 220 -39.12 12.80 -13.97
C GLU A 220 -39.41 12.80 -15.49
N ASP A 221 -38.52 13.38 -16.30
CA ASP A 221 -38.58 13.39 -17.77
C ASP A 221 -38.69 11.99 -18.42
N ARG A 222 -38.41 10.91 -17.67
CA ARG A 222 -38.55 9.52 -18.13
C ARG A 222 -39.80 8.81 -17.60
N VAL A 223 -40.52 9.40 -16.66
CA VAL A 223 -41.57 8.73 -15.88
C VAL A 223 -42.94 9.38 -16.08
N SER A 224 -43.02 10.66 -16.46
CA SER A 224 -44.28 11.38 -16.69
C SER A 224 -45.09 10.79 -17.86
N PRO A 225 -46.20 10.06 -17.62
CA PRO A 225 -46.92 9.35 -18.66
C PRO A 225 -47.95 10.21 -19.41
N ASP A 226 -48.28 11.38 -18.87
CA ASP A 226 -49.41 12.22 -19.33
C ASP A 226 -49.03 13.17 -20.48
N LEU A 227 -47.80 13.11 -20.97
CA LEU A 227 -47.29 14.00 -22.00
C LEU A 227 -47.24 13.32 -23.38
N PRO A 228 -47.49 14.07 -24.47
CA PRO A 228 -47.35 13.53 -25.82
C PRO A 228 -45.96 12.92 -26.12
N PRO A 229 -45.87 11.93 -27.04
CA PRO A 229 -44.59 11.43 -27.50
C PRO A 229 -43.69 12.56 -28.03
N PHE A 230 -42.39 12.46 -27.73
CA PHE A 230 -41.37 13.46 -28.07
C PHE A 230 -41.44 14.80 -27.32
N THR A 231 -42.21 14.94 -26.23
CA THR A 231 -42.12 16.12 -25.36
C THR A 231 -40.74 16.26 -24.70
N HIS A 232 -40.21 15.15 -24.20
CA HIS A 232 -38.85 15.04 -23.66
C HIS A 232 -38.01 14.14 -24.55
N VAL A 233 -36.90 14.65 -25.08
CA VAL A 233 -36.11 13.96 -26.11
C VAL A 233 -34.65 13.82 -25.72
N GLY A 234 -34.11 12.62 -25.81
CA GLY A 234 -32.67 12.38 -25.80
C GLY A 234 -32.11 12.42 -27.22
N ILE A 235 -31.03 13.17 -27.46
CA ILE A 235 -30.35 13.20 -28.76
C ILE A 235 -28.99 12.52 -28.65
N ASP A 236 -28.68 11.64 -29.59
CA ASP A 236 -27.37 10.99 -29.70
C ASP A 236 -26.92 10.90 -31.17
N TYR A 237 -25.62 10.90 -31.40
CA TYR A 237 -25.03 10.75 -32.73
C TYR A 237 -24.33 9.40 -32.86
N PHE A 238 -24.62 8.69 -33.94
CA PHE A 238 -23.92 7.46 -34.32
C PHE A 238 -23.29 7.58 -35.70
N GLY A 239 -22.20 6.86 -35.92
CA GLY A 239 -21.37 6.97 -37.13
C GLY A 239 -19.90 7.20 -36.80
N PRO A 240 -19.04 7.49 -37.79
CA PRO A 240 -19.36 7.82 -39.17
C PRO A 240 -19.71 6.60 -40.04
N ILE A 241 -20.77 6.74 -40.84
CA ILE A 241 -21.15 5.78 -41.87
C ILE A 241 -20.60 6.29 -43.20
N GLU A 242 -19.85 5.46 -43.92
CA GLU A 242 -19.37 5.80 -45.25
C GLU A 242 -20.44 5.53 -46.29
N VAL A 243 -20.86 6.58 -47.00
CA VAL A 243 -21.82 6.48 -48.09
C VAL A 243 -21.16 6.88 -49.40
N LYS A 244 -21.55 6.23 -50.49
CA LYS A 244 -21.08 6.57 -51.83
C LYS A 244 -21.89 7.75 -52.37
N ARG A 245 -21.21 8.84 -52.75
CA ARG A 245 -21.81 10.00 -53.43
C ARG A 245 -21.09 10.18 -54.76
N GLY A 246 -21.66 9.63 -55.83
CA GLY A 246 -21.01 9.56 -57.14
C GLY A 246 -19.75 8.67 -57.10
N HIS A 247 -18.61 9.21 -57.53
CA HIS A 247 -17.31 8.53 -57.47
C HIS A 247 -16.60 8.68 -56.11
N ALA A 248 -17.09 9.53 -55.22
CA ALA A 248 -16.47 9.78 -53.91
C ALA A 248 -17.17 8.99 -52.78
N ARG A 249 -16.40 8.61 -51.76
CA ARG A 249 -16.91 8.11 -50.47
C ARG A 249 -16.94 9.26 -49.48
N VAL A 250 -18.09 9.54 -48.88
CA VAL A 250 -18.26 10.61 -47.90
C VAL A 250 -18.78 10.06 -46.59
N LYS A 251 -18.29 10.62 -45.48
CA LYS A 251 -18.78 10.28 -44.15
C LYS A 251 -20.10 10.98 -43.87
N ARG A 252 -21.04 10.27 -43.25
CA ARG A 252 -22.31 10.77 -42.75
C ARG A 252 -22.51 10.29 -41.32
N TRP A 253 -23.27 11.06 -40.56
CA TRP A 253 -23.63 10.70 -39.20
C TRP A 253 -25.14 10.55 -39.13
N GLY A 254 -25.60 9.59 -38.34
CA GLY A 254 -26.99 9.47 -37.97
C GLY A 254 -27.23 10.19 -36.65
N VAL A 255 -28.34 10.94 -36.59
CA VAL A 255 -28.83 11.59 -35.38
C VAL A 255 -30.04 10.82 -34.89
N ILE A 256 -29.96 10.33 -33.66
CA ILE A 256 -31.01 9.60 -32.98
C ILE A 256 -31.73 10.57 -32.06
N PHE A 257 -33.02 10.76 -32.30
CA PHE A 257 -33.93 11.41 -31.38
C PHE A 257 -34.75 10.32 -30.69
N THR A 258 -34.59 10.19 -29.37
CA THR A 258 -35.29 9.20 -28.55
C THR A 258 -36.27 9.89 -27.61
N CYS A 259 -37.54 9.52 -27.61
CA CYS A 259 -38.46 10.00 -26.59
C CYS A 259 -38.08 9.38 -25.24
N LEU A 260 -37.87 10.20 -24.22
CA LEU A 260 -37.44 9.75 -22.89
C LEU A 260 -38.53 8.96 -22.15
N VAL A 261 -39.81 9.25 -22.44
CA VAL A 261 -40.97 8.58 -21.86
C VAL A 261 -41.30 7.30 -22.63
N SER A 262 -41.68 7.39 -23.92
CA SER A 262 -42.18 6.25 -24.70
C SER A 262 -41.09 5.39 -25.34
N ARG A 263 -39.83 5.82 -25.31
CA ARG A 263 -38.69 5.20 -26.03
C ARG A 263 -38.85 5.14 -27.56
N ALA A 264 -39.79 5.88 -28.13
CA ALA A 264 -39.92 6.02 -29.57
C ALA A 264 -38.66 6.67 -30.18
N ILE A 265 -38.21 6.16 -31.32
CA ILE A 265 -36.99 6.60 -32.00
C ILE A 265 -37.37 7.32 -33.31
N HIS A 266 -36.71 8.44 -33.58
CA HIS A 266 -36.71 9.11 -34.86
C HIS A 266 -35.26 9.32 -35.31
N LEU A 267 -34.99 9.06 -36.59
CA LEU A 267 -33.65 9.11 -37.16
C LEU A 267 -33.56 10.21 -38.21
N GLU A 268 -32.51 11.01 -38.12
CA GLU A 268 -32.16 12.03 -39.10
C GLU A 268 -30.71 11.85 -39.56
N VAL A 269 -30.38 12.34 -40.76
CA VAL A 269 -29.01 12.27 -41.29
C VAL A 269 -28.33 13.63 -41.14
N ALA A 270 -27.15 13.65 -40.53
CA ALA A 270 -26.28 14.81 -40.47
C ALA A 270 -25.12 14.66 -41.47
N SER A 271 -24.86 15.72 -42.23
CA SER A 271 -23.78 15.75 -43.21
C SER A 271 -22.40 15.77 -42.54
N TYR A 272 -22.29 16.48 -41.42
CA TYR A 272 -21.09 16.66 -40.61
C TYR A 272 -21.41 16.54 -39.11
N LEU A 273 -20.37 16.37 -38.28
CA LEU A 273 -20.47 16.41 -36.82
C LEU A 273 -20.19 17.84 -36.31
N ASP A 274 -20.91 18.81 -36.84
CA ASP A 274 -20.80 20.23 -36.51
C ASP A 274 -22.12 20.76 -35.94
N THR A 275 -22.07 22.00 -35.46
CA THR A 275 -23.22 22.73 -34.90
C THR A 275 -24.32 22.94 -35.95
N ASP A 276 -23.94 23.36 -37.17
CA ASP A 276 -24.89 23.68 -38.24
C ASP A 276 -25.70 22.44 -38.68
N SER A 277 -25.04 21.29 -38.86
CA SER A 277 -25.72 20.05 -39.19
C SER A 277 -26.63 19.59 -38.05
N CYS A 278 -26.26 19.87 -36.79
CA CYS A 278 -27.07 19.58 -35.62
C CYS A 278 -28.35 20.42 -35.57
N ILE A 279 -28.24 21.74 -35.76
CA ILE A 279 -29.41 22.64 -35.79
C ILE A 279 -30.34 22.27 -36.94
N ASN A 280 -29.79 21.95 -38.12
CA ASN A 280 -30.59 21.52 -39.25
C ASN A 280 -31.30 20.18 -39.01
N ALA A 281 -30.65 19.22 -38.35
CA ALA A 281 -31.29 17.95 -37.96
C ALA A 281 -32.41 18.18 -36.93
N LEU A 282 -32.17 19.04 -35.93
CA LEU A 282 -33.17 19.40 -34.92
C LEU A 282 -34.38 20.09 -35.54
N ARG A 283 -34.18 21.03 -36.48
CA ARG A 283 -35.28 21.69 -37.20
C ARG A 283 -36.14 20.70 -37.97
N ARG A 284 -35.52 19.77 -38.72
CA ARG A 284 -36.27 18.72 -39.45
C ARG A 284 -37.07 17.82 -38.51
N PHE A 285 -36.50 17.48 -37.36
CA PHE A 285 -37.18 16.71 -36.33
C PHE A 285 -38.41 17.45 -35.79
N ILE A 286 -38.26 18.73 -35.37
CA ILE A 286 -39.35 19.55 -34.83
C ILE A 286 -40.46 19.74 -35.87
N CYS A 287 -40.11 20.04 -37.13
CA CYS A 287 -41.10 20.19 -38.19
C CYS A 287 -41.92 18.91 -38.44
N ARG A 288 -41.38 17.72 -38.13
CA ARG A 288 -42.08 16.43 -38.33
C ARG A 288 -42.77 15.90 -37.08
N ARG A 289 -42.22 16.12 -35.90
CA ARG A 289 -42.72 15.54 -34.63
C ARG A 289 -43.46 16.54 -33.76
N GLY A 290 -43.38 17.83 -34.06
CA GLY A 290 -43.98 18.89 -33.28
C GLY A 290 -43.03 19.48 -32.24
N PRO A 291 -43.56 20.35 -31.36
CA PRO A 291 -42.76 21.08 -30.39
C PRO A 291 -42.20 20.16 -29.30
N ILE A 292 -41.00 20.50 -28.86
CA ILE A 292 -40.27 19.83 -27.77
C ILE A 292 -40.17 20.73 -26.55
N THR A 293 -40.23 20.15 -25.36
CA THR A 293 -40.11 20.90 -24.09
C THR A 293 -38.71 20.79 -23.52
N SER A 294 -38.10 19.60 -23.52
CA SER A 294 -36.72 19.43 -23.09
C SER A 294 -35.93 18.49 -23.99
N ILE A 295 -34.64 18.82 -24.14
CA ILE A 295 -33.65 18.03 -24.85
C ILE A 295 -32.59 17.58 -23.85
N ARG A 296 -32.18 16.32 -23.91
CA ARG A 296 -31.08 15.77 -23.14
C ARG A 296 -30.01 15.20 -24.06
N THR A 297 -28.79 15.72 -23.94
CA THR A 297 -27.64 15.30 -24.75
C THR A 297 -26.47 14.93 -23.85
N ASP A 298 -25.42 14.36 -24.43
CA ASP A 298 -24.09 14.39 -23.82
C ASP A 298 -23.44 15.77 -24.01
N ASN A 299 -22.25 15.97 -23.43
CA ASN A 299 -21.51 17.23 -23.50
C ASN A 299 -20.60 17.29 -24.74
N ARG A 300 -21.00 16.71 -25.88
CA ARG A 300 -20.24 16.87 -27.13
C ARG A 300 -20.27 18.32 -27.61
N THR A 301 -19.19 18.70 -28.29
CA THR A 301 -18.95 20.08 -28.73
C THR A 301 -19.99 20.61 -29.71
N ASN A 302 -20.54 19.74 -30.58
CA ASN A 302 -21.62 20.10 -31.51
C ASN A 302 -22.92 20.49 -30.77
N PHE A 303 -23.26 19.79 -29.67
CA PHE A 303 -24.43 20.11 -28.86
C PHE A 303 -24.25 21.39 -28.06
N VAL A 304 -23.09 21.57 -27.42
CA VAL A 304 -22.77 22.80 -26.68
C VAL A 304 -22.76 24.01 -27.61
N GLY A 305 -22.21 23.85 -28.83
CA GLY A 305 -22.26 24.88 -29.87
C GLY A 305 -23.69 25.22 -30.27
N ALA A 306 -24.53 24.21 -30.52
CA ALA A 306 -25.92 24.41 -30.92
C ALA A 306 -26.76 25.08 -29.83
N GLU A 307 -26.58 24.69 -28.57
CA GLU A 307 -27.24 25.33 -27.42
C GLU A 307 -26.90 26.82 -27.35
N LYS A 308 -25.61 27.15 -27.49
CA LYS A 308 -25.15 28.54 -27.44
C LYS A 308 -25.76 29.37 -28.57
N GLU A 309 -25.71 28.87 -29.80
CA GLU A 309 -26.26 29.57 -30.97
C GLU A 309 -27.78 29.74 -30.86
N LEU A 310 -28.51 28.71 -30.42
CA LEU A 310 -29.95 28.81 -30.19
C LEU A 310 -30.28 29.83 -29.08
N ARG A 311 -29.50 29.87 -28.00
CA ARG A 311 -29.69 30.85 -26.92
C ARG A 311 -29.40 32.27 -27.38
N GLU A 312 -28.38 32.48 -28.21
CA GLU A 312 -28.06 33.78 -28.80
C GLU A 312 -29.16 34.23 -29.77
N ALA A 313 -29.64 33.33 -30.63
CA ALA A 313 -30.76 33.60 -31.53
C ALA A 313 -32.02 34.00 -30.75
N LEU A 314 -32.35 33.29 -29.66
CA LEU A 314 -33.49 33.63 -28.80
C LEU A 314 -33.39 35.03 -28.20
N LYS A 315 -32.19 35.48 -27.80
CA LYS A 315 -31.99 36.84 -27.25
C LYS A 315 -32.16 37.94 -28.31
N GLY A 316 -31.88 37.63 -29.57
CA GLY A 316 -32.02 38.57 -30.68
C GLY A 316 -33.44 38.66 -31.26
N LEU A 317 -34.38 37.84 -30.78
CA LEU A 317 -35.76 37.89 -31.22
C LEU A 317 -36.50 39.06 -30.56
N ASP A 318 -37.20 39.84 -31.37
CA ASP A 318 -38.10 40.89 -30.91
C ASP A 318 -39.41 40.24 -30.40
N HIS A 319 -39.44 39.99 -29.09
CA HIS A 319 -40.54 39.32 -28.42
C HIS A 319 -41.87 40.06 -28.58
N ASP A 320 -41.86 41.39 -28.62
CA ASP A 320 -43.07 42.19 -28.77
C ASP A 320 -43.68 42.01 -30.16
N ARG A 321 -42.84 41.99 -31.20
CA ARG A 321 -43.29 41.75 -32.57
C ARG A 321 -43.84 40.34 -32.76
N ILE A 322 -43.21 39.34 -32.14
CA ILE A 322 -43.63 37.94 -32.21
C ILE A 322 -44.94 37.74 -31.46
N GLN A 323 -45.07 38.29 -30.25
CA GLN A 323 -46.30 38.23 -29.46
C GLN A 323 -47.47 38.86 -30.21
N ASN A 324 -47.27 40.04 -30.80
CA ASN A 324 -48.30 40.72 -31.59
C ASN A 324 -48.70 39.97 -32.88
N ALA A 325 -47.80 39.17 -33.46
CA ALA A 325 -48.11 38.33 -34.61
C ALA A 325 -48.87 37.05 -34.20
N LEU A 326 -48.42 36.36 -33.15
CA LEU A 326 -49.06 35.13 -32.65
C LEU A 326 -50.46 35.37 -32.08
N LEU A 327 -50.68 36.53 -31.45
CA LEU A 327 -52.00 36.96 -30.99
C LEU A 327 -53.00 37.12 -32.16
N LYS A 328 -52.55 37.47 -33.37
CA LYS A 328 -53.42 37.56 -34.56
C LYS A 328 -53.83 36.19 -35.09
N ASP A 329 -52.99 35.17 -34.88
CA ASP A 329 -53.26 33.78 -35.26
C ASP A 329 -54.00 33.01 -34.14
N GLY A 330 -54.45 33.69 -33.09
CA GLY A 330 -55.24 33.10 -32.00
C GLY A 330 -54.43 32.24 -31.02
N VAL A 331 -53.11 32.30 -31.09
CA VAL A 331 -52.20 31.63 -30.16
C VAL A 331 -51.93 32.58 -28.99
N LYS A 332 -52.50 32.26 -27.83
CA LYS A 332 -52.31 33.03 -26.60
C LYS A 332 -51.01 32.71 -25.89
#